data_AF-A0A4Q2Z7P4-F1
#
_entry.id   AF-A0A4Q2Z7P4-F1
#
_cell.length_a   1.000
_cell.length_b   1.000
_cell.length_c   1.000
_cell.angle_alpha   90.00
_cell.angle_beta   90.00
_cell.angle_gamma   90.00
#
_symmetry.space_group_name_H-M   'P 1'
#
loop_
_entity.id
_entity.type
_entity.pdbx_description
1 polymer ?
#
loop_
_entity_poly.entity_id
_entity_poly.type
_entity_poly.pdbx_seq_one_letter_code
_entity_poly.pdbx_strand_id
1 'polypeptide(L)'
;MKAERVDRRAASRGAEAGSNAASTAGARRGSDRRLRDGLDRLIAASSLVPDQAVLDVRDFAWSAELREGWRAIRDEALATALASQTTPGKGRSFLLWDHGQALAANLNRCPETANLIEQVPGLHRACFS
;
A
#
# COMPACT_ATOMS: atom_id res chain seq x y z
N MET A 1 32.02 -48.06 -11.76
CA MET A 1 31.51 -49.45 -11.79
C MET A 1 30.03 -49.38 -11.41
N LYS A 2 29.16 -50.04 -12.20
CA LYS A 2 27.68 -49.91 -12.36
C LYS A 2 27.25 -48.80 -13.34
N ALA A 3 27.05 -49.10 -14.63
CA ALA A 3 25.96 -49.85 -15.30
C ALA A 3 24.96 -48.82 -15.89
N GLU A 4 25.05 -48.46 -17.18
CA GLU A 4 24.53 -49.21 -18.34
C GLU A 4 23.06 -49.60 -18.19
N ARG A 5 22.18 -48.93 -18.96
CA ARG A 5 21.27 -49.50 -19.98
C ARG A 5 20.09 -48.58 -20.22
N VAL A 6 20.23 -47.79 -21.27
CA VAL A 6 19.12 -47.36 -22.11
C VAL A 6 18.77 -48.57 -22.97
N ASP A 7 17.58 -49.15 -22.78
CA ASP A 7 16.94 -49.99 -23.77
C ASP A 7 15.43 -49.73 -23.80
N ARG A 8 14.90 -50.04 -24.97
CA ARG A 8 13.73 -49.50 -25.64
C ARG A 8 12.46 -50.24 -25.25
N ARG A 9 11.38 -49.61 -25.73
CA ARG A 9 10.26 -50.19 -26.49
C ARG A 9 9.04 -50.64 -25.68
N ALA A 10 8.00 -49.84 -25.95
CA ALA A 10 6.78 -50.24 -26.63
C ALA A 10 5.66 -50.91 -25.83
N ALA A 11 4.52 -50.24 -25.99
CA ALA A 11 3.21 -50.82 -26.23
C ALA A 11 2.50 -51.44 -25.02
N SER A 12 1.68 -50.61 -24.40
CA SER A 12 0.28 -50.99 -24.18
C SER A 12 -0.63 -49.81 -24.51
N ARG A 13 -1.21 -49.88 -25.72
CA ARG A 13 -2.49 -49.26 -26.07
C ARG A 13 -3.59 -49.94 -25.24
N GLY A 14 -4.59 -49.16 -24.83
CA GLY A 14 -5.82 -49.62 -24.19
C GLY A 14 -6.03 -48.85 -22.88
N ALA A 15 -7.04 -48.01 -22.69
CA ALA A 15 -8.25 -47.79 -23.45
C ALA A 15 -8.66 -46.32 -23.28
N GLU A 16 -9.00 -45.67 -24.39
CA GLU A 16 -9.83 -44.48 -24.37
C GLU A 16 -11.25 -44.93 -23.98
N ALA A 17 -11.66 -44.57 -22.76
CA ALA A 17 -13.05 -44.55 -22.36
C ALA A 17 -13.33 -43.13 -21.88
N GLY A 18 -14.14 -42.44 -22.67
CA GLY A 18 -14.42 -41.03 -22.49
C GLY A 18 -14.96 -40.71 -21.11
N SER A 19 -14.58 -39.53 -20.63
CA SER A 19 -15.51 -38.72 -19.84
C SER A 19 -15.29 -37.28 -20.21
N ASN A 20 -16.06 -36.85 -21.19
CA ASN A 20 -16.36 -35.46 -21.45
C ASN A 20 -17.19 -34.95 -20.25
N ALA A 21 -16.52 -34.69 -19.12
CA ALA A 21 -17.13 -34.04 -17.97
C ALA A 21 -17.14 -32.53 -18.24
N ALA A 22 -18.13 -32.15 -19.03
CA ALA A 22 -18.61 -30.79 -19.17
C ALA A 22 -18.66 -30.11 -17.79
N SER A 23 -17.91 -29.02 -17.67
CA SER A 23 -18.48 -27.70 -17.40
C SER A 23 -19.61 -27.67 -16.36
N THR A 24 -19.30 -27.94 -15.09
CA THR A 24 -20.20 -27.64 -13.96
C THR A 24 -19.46 -26.92 -12.82
N ALA A 25 -18.58 -25.97 -13.17
CA ALA A 25 -17.90 -25.10 -12.19
C ALA A 25 -18.29 -23.62 -12.33
N GLY A 26 -19.48 -23.33 -12.88
CA GLY A 26 -19.98 -21.98 -13.12
C GLY A 26 -20.99 -21.44 -12.09
N ALA A 27 -21.73 -22.31 -11.39
CA ALA A 27 -22.90 -21.87 -10.60
C ALA A 27 -22.61 -21.56 -9.12
N ARG A 28 -21.53 -22.09 -8.52
CA ARG A 28 -21.23 -21.90 -7.08
C ARG A 28 -20.41 -20.64 -6.76
N ARG A 29 -19.87 -19.95 -7.78
CA ARG A 29 -19.01 -18.75 -7.59
C ARG A 29 -19.78 -17.43 -7.51
N GLY A 30 -21.03 -17.40 -7.96
CA GLY A 30 -21.83 -16.17 -8.01
C GLY A 30 -22.51 -15.80 -6.69
N SER A 31 -22.98 -16.81 -5.95
CA SER A 31 -23.72 -16.62 -4.69
C SER A 31 -22.81 -16.21 -3.54
N ASP A 32 -21.63 -16.82 -3.43
CA ASP A 32 -20.60 -16.48 -2.43
C ASP A 32 -20.15 -15.02 -2.56
N ARG A 33 -19.91 -14.55 -3.80
CA ARG A 33 -19.57 -13.14 -4.04
C ARG A 33 -20.68 -12.19 -3.59
N ARG A 34 -21.94 -12.47 -3.93
CA ARG A 34 -23.07 -11.59 -3.56
C ARG A 34 -23.31 -11.53 -2.06
N LEU A 35 -23.09 -12.63 -1.35
CA LEU A 35 -23.16 -12.67 0.12
C LEU A 35 -22.04 -11.83 0.73
N ARG A 36 -20.83 -11.93 0.17
CA ARG A 36 -19.67 -11.14 0.60
C ARG A 36 -19.87 -9.64 0.34
N ASP A 37 -20.33 -9.27 -0.86
CA ASP A 37 -20.65 -7.88 -1.20
C ASP A 37 -21.74 -7.29 -0.28
N GLY A 38 -22.71 -8.10 0.13
CA GLY A 38 -23.76 -7.71 1.06
C GLY A 38 -23.25 -7.52 2.49
N LEU A 39 -22.40 -8.42 2.96
CA LEU A 39 -21.75 -8.32 4.28
C LEU A 39 -20.80 -7.12 4.33
N ASP A 40 -19.98 -6.93 3.30
CA ASP A 40 -19.06 -5.79 3.17
C ASP A 40 -19.83 -4.46 3.21
N ARG A 41 -21.02 -4.39 2.56
CA ARG A 41 -21.88 -3.20 2.63
C ARG A 41 -22.46 -2.96 4.01
N LEU A 42 -22.86 -4.01 4.74
CA LEU A 42 -23.35 -3.87 6.11
C LEU A 42 -22.24 -3.41 7.06
N ILE A 43 -21.03 -3.95 6.89
CA ILE A 43 -19.85 -3.55 7.66
C ILE A 43 -19.48 -2.08 7.34
N ALA A 44 -19.44 -1.72 6.06
CA ALA A 44 -19.19 -0.35 5.61
C ALA A 44 -20.23 0.64 6.16
N ALA A 45 -21.51 0.26 6.15
CA ALA A 45 -22.59 1.09 6.72
C ALA A 45 -22.47 1.30 8.23
N SER A 46 -21.78 0.42 8.94
CA SER A 46 -21.48 0.55 10.37
C SER A 46 -20.16 1.27 10.67
N SER A 47 -19.41 1.66 9.63
CA SER A 47 -18.10 2.29 9.80
C SER A 47 -18.23 3.73 10.31
N LEU A 48 -17.54 4.02 11.41
CA LEU A 48 -17.36 5.39 11.93
C LEU A 48 -16.34 6.20 11.13
N VAL A 49 -15.63 5.53 10.21
CA VAL A 49 -14.59 6.12 9.35
C VAL A 49 -15.03 5.98 7.89
N PRO A 50 -14.92 7.03 7.06
CA PRO A 50 -15.20 6.94 5.63
C PRO A 50 -14.40 5.83 4.95
N ASP A 51 -15.06 5.04 4.09
CA ASP A 51 -14.48 3.92 3.35
C ASP A 51 -14.18 4.25 1.87
N GLN A 52 -14.31 5.52 1.49
CA GLN A 52 -14.15 5.99 0.12
C GLN A 52 -12.68 6.04 -0.30
N ALA A 53 -12.39 5.69 -1.56
CA ALA A 53 -11.03 5.70 -2.10
C ALA A 53 -10.42 7.11 -2.19
N VAL A 54 -11.27 8.13 -2.33
CA VAL A 54 -10.88 9.54 -2.33
C VAL A 54 -11.74 10.23 -1.28
N LEU A 55 -11.07 10.84 -0.30
CA LEU A 55 -11.71 11.58 0.77
C LEU A 55 -11.74 13.06 0.45
N ASP A 56 -12.71 13.79 1.01
CA ASP A 56 -12.79 15.23 0.84
C ASP A 56 -11.76 15.93 1.72
N VAL A 57 -11.01 16.85 1.15
CA VAL A 57 -10.02 17.66 1.89
C VAL A 57 -10.67 18.51 2.99
N ARG A 58 -11.96 18.85 2.84
CA ARG A 58 -12.72 19.66 3.80
C ARG A 58 -12.94 18.93 5.13
N ASP A 59 -12.93 17.60 5.11
CA ASP A 59 -12.99 16.78 6.33
C ASP A 59 -11.67 16.83 7.12
N PHE A 60 -10.60 17.31 6.49
CA PHE A 60 -9.25 17.48 7.05
C PHE A 60 -8.86 18.95 7.07
N ALA A 61 -9.59 19.78 7.81
CA ALA A 61 -9.38 21.23 7.86
C ALA A 61 -7.91 21.62 8.16
N TRP A 62 -7.21 20.85 9.00
CA TRP A 62 -5.78 21.04 9.31
C TRP A 62 -4.86 20.98 8.09
N SER A 63 -5.29 20.33 7.00
CA SER A 63 -4.52 20.27 5.76
C SER A 63 -4.44 21.61 5.02
N ALA A 64 -5.31 22.58 5.37
CA ALA A 64 -5.30 23.90 4.74
C ALA A 64 -3.95 24.60 4.94
N GLU A 65 -3.42 24.58 6.16
CA GLU A 65 -2.15 25.24 6.48
C GLU A 65 -0.96 24.57 5.79
N LEU A 66 -0.94 23.24 5.74
CA LEU A 66 0.10 22.49 4.99
C LEU A 66 0.07 22.81 3.50
N ARG A 67 -1.13 22.97 2.93
CA ARG A 67 -1.32 23.35 1.54
C ARG A 67 -0.94 24.79 1.26
N GLU A 68 -1.13 25.70 2.21
CA GLU A 68 -0.67 27.09 2.08
C GLU A 68 0.86 27.17 2.19
N GLY A 69 1.43 26.48 3.18
CA GLY A 69 2.87 26.38 3.45
C GLY A 69 3.65 25.42 2.56
N TRP A 70 3.02 24.81 1.54
CA TRP A 70 3.62 23.70 0.77
C TRP A 70 4.97 24.05 0.11
N ARG A 71 5.17 25.32 -0.27
CA ARG A 71 6.43 25.78 -0.87
C ARG A 71 7.56 25.77 0.15
N ALA A 72 7.31 26.25 1.36
CA ALA A 72 8.29 26.23 2.44
C ALA A 72 8.68 24.79 2.80
N ILE A 73 7.69 23.90 2.94
CA ILE A 73 7.92 22.48 3.20
C ILE A 73 8.77 21.85 2.10
N ARG A 74 8.44 22.12 0.82
CA ARG A 74 9.20 21.60 -0.32
C ARG A 74 10.64 22.11 -0.30
N ASP A 75 10.84 23.40 -0.05
CA ASP A 75 12.16 24.02 -0.11
C ASP A 75 13.05 23.49 1.02
N GLU A 76 12.51 23.28 2.22
CA GLU A 76 13.20 22.62 3.34
C GLU A 76 13.52 21.14 3.05
N ALA A 77 12.57 20.41 2.46
CA ALA A 77 12.79 19.02 2.04
C ALA A 77 13.87 18.90 0.96
N LEU A 78 13.92 19.86 0.02
CA LEU A 78 14.96 19.93 -1.00
C LEU A 78 16.34 20.19 -0.37
N ALA A 79 16.41 21.12 0.58
CA ALA A 79 17.64 21.49 1.26
C ALA A 79 18.19 20.37 2.18
N THR A 80 17.34 19.50 2.71
CA THR A 80 17.72 18.47 3.69
C THR A 80 17.72 17.05 3.11
N ALA A 81 16.54 16.57 2.72
CA ALA A 81 16.27 15.19 2.35
C ALA A 81 16.76 14.86 0.94
N LEU A 82 16.57 15.76 -0.02
CA LEU A 82 16.96 15.53 -1.43
C LEU A 82 18.42 15.91 -1.72
N ALA A 83 19.00 16.87 -0.97
CA ALA A 83 20.43 17.19 -1.08
C ALA A 83 21.34 15.99 -0.76
N SER A 84 20.87 15.06 0.08
CA SER A 84 21.62 13.87 0.50
C SER A 84 21.42 12.66 -0.42
N GLN A 85 20.50 12.74 -1.39
CA GLN A 85 20.21 11.64 -2.31
C GLN A 85 21.12 11.72 -3.54
N THR A 86 22.27 11.05 -3.47
CA THR A 86 23.21 10.90 -4.60
C THR A 86 22.75 9.89 -5.65
N THR A 87 21.59 9.24 -5.48
CA THR A 87 21.07 8.26 -6.44
C THR A 87 19.53 8.29 -6.49
N PRO A 88 18.91 8.64 -7.64
CA PRO A 88 17.47 8.49 -7.81
C PRO A 88 17.05 7.02 -7.58
N GLY A 89 16.03 6.80 -6.75
CA GLY A 89 15.44 5.46 -6.54
C GLY A 89 16.01 4.65 -5.37
N LYS A 90 17.04 5.11 -4.65
CA LYS A 90 17.46 4.50 -3.37
C LYS A 90 16.74 5.19 -2.21
N GLY A 91 15.48 4.83 -2.03
CA GLY A 91 14.57 5.38 -1.03
C GLY A 91 15.13 5.39 0.39
N ARG A 92 15.57 6.55 0.84
CA ARG A 92 15.69 6.86 2.26
C ARG A 92 14.71 7.96 2.57
N SER A 93 13.66 7.62 3.30
CA SER A 93 12.73 8.62 3.82
C SER A 93 13.42 9.42 4.93
N PHE A 94 13.36 10.74 4.86
CA PHE A 94 13.83 11.62 5.92
C PHE A 94 12.73 11.76 6.97
N LEU A 95 12.89 11.08 8.12
CA LEU A 95 11.90 11.05 9.20
C LEU A 95 11.91 12.35 10.00
N LEU A 96 10.73 12.92 10.24
CA LEU A 96 10.52 14.13 11.04
C LEU A 96 9.82 13.80 12.37
N TRP A 97 8.92 12.83 12.32
CA TRP A 97 8.07 12.43 13.44
C TRP A 97 7.86 10.92 13.36
N ASP A 98 7.97 10.22 14.49
CA ASP A 98 7.77 8.78 14.57
C ASP A 98 7.12 8.38 15.89
N HIS A 99 6.13 7.51 15.83
CA HIS A 99 5.36 7.04 17.00
C HIS A 99 4.90 8.16 17.95
N GLY A 100 4.43 9.29 17.41
CA GLY A 100 4.00 10.43 18.23
C GLY A 100 5.15 11.24 18.85
N GLN A 101 6.40 10.97 18.49
CA GLN A 101 7.59 11.65 18.99
C GLN A 101 8.29 12.44 17.88
N ALA A 102 8.71 13.66 18.24
CA ALA A 102 9.45 14.56 17.38
C ALA A 102 10.93 14.14 17.25
N LEU A 103 11.46 14.06 16.02
CA LEU A 103 12.89 13.88 15.79
C LEU A 103 13.57 15.25 15.76
N ALA A 104 13.89 15.79 16.95
CA ALA A 104 14.40 17.15 17.13
C ALA A 104 15.57 17.51 16.20
N ALA A 105 16.53 16.60 15.98
CA ALA A 105 17.67 16.85 15.10
C ALA A 105 17.28 17.15 13.65
N ASN A 106 16.21 16.53 13.15
CA ASN A 106 15.73 16.71 11.79
C ASN A 106 14.77 17.90 11.68
N LEU A 107 13.94 18.12 12.71
CA LEU A 107 13.04 19.27 12.79
C LEU A 107 13.77 20.60 12.94
N ASN A 108 14.90 20.62 13.66
CA ASN A 108 15.76 21.81 13.75
C ASN A 108 16.30 22.27 12.38
N ARG A 109 16.30 21.39 11.37
CA ARG A 109 16.72 21.71 9.99
C ARG A 109 15.54 22.13 9.11
N CYS A 110 14.31 21.96 9.58
CA CYS A 110 13.07 22.23 8.86
C CYS A 110 12.08 22.99 9.78
N PRO A 111 12.41 24.22 10.22
CA PRO A 111 11.60 24.97 11.20
C PRO A 111 10.17 25.28 10.71
N GLU A 112 9.97 25.61 9.44
CA GLU A 112 8.63 25.89 8.90
C GLU A 112 7.79 24.61 8.86
N THR A 113 8.40 23.50 8.43
CA THR A 113 7.73 22.19 8.45
C THR A 113 7.39 21.78 9.88
N ALA A 114 8.28 22.00 10.85
CA ALA A 114 8.04 21.67 12.25
C ALA A 114 6.79 22.38 12.79
N ASN A 115 6.69 23.70 12.57
CA ASN A 115 5.54 24.50 13.00
C ASN A 115 4.22 24.02 12.38
N LEU A 116 4.24 23.59 11.11
CA LEU A 116 3.04 23.15 10.41
C LEU A 116 2.60 21.75 10.85
N ILE A 117 3.54 20.81 11.05
CA ILE A 117 3.17 19.44 11.43
C ILE A 117 2.74 19.32 12.90
N GLU A 118 3.22 20.21 13.78
CA GLU A 118 2.77 20.26 15.18
C GLU A 118 1.26 20.54 15.32
N GLN A 119 0.67 21.18 14.32
CA GLN A 119 -0.76 21.50 14.28
C GLN A 119 -1.63 20.34 13.78
N VAL A 120 -1.00 19.25 13.31
CA VAL A 120 -1.72 18.08 12.79
C VAL A 120 -2.26 17.23 13.95
N PRO A 121 -3.59 17.09 14.08
CA PRO A 121 -4.17 16.33 15.18
C PRO A 121 -3.85 14.84 15.05
N GLY A 122 -3.34 14.25 16.13
CA GLY A 122 -3.06 12.81 16.19
C GLY A 122 -1.89 12.37 15.29
N LEU A 123 -0.94 13.26 15.00
CA LEU A 123 0.22 12.94 14.15
C LEU A 123 1.03 11.76 14.72
N HIS A 124 0.97 10.63 14.05
CA HIS A 124 1.72 9.43 14.44
C HIS A 124 3.10 9.37 13.77
N ARG A 125 3.18 9.74 12.48
CA ARG A 125 4.43 9.68 11.71
C ARG A 125 4.43 10.72 10.59
N ALA A 126 5.58 11.34 10.35
CA ALA A 126 5.83 12.27 9.24
C ALA A 126 7.22 12.04 8.65
N CYS A 127 7.33 12.04 7.32
CA CYS A 127 8.60 11.95 6.62
C CYS A 127 8.55 12.58 5.23
N PHE A 128 9.70 12.99 4.73
CA PHE A 128 9.91 13.22 3.30
C PHE A 128 10.36 11.92 2.64
N SER A 129 9.89 11.64 1.43
CA SER A 129 10.18 10.42 0.66
C SER A 129 10.50 10.72 -0.78
#